data_AF-A0A7K2Z358-F1
#
_entry.id   AF-A0A7K2Z358-F1
#
_cell.length_a   1.000
_cell.length_b   1.000
_cell.length_c   1.000
_cell.angle_alpha   90.00
_cell.angle_beta   90.00
_cell.angle_gamma   90.00
#
_symmetry.space_group_name_H-M   'P 1'
#
loop_
_entity.id
_entity.type
_entity.pdbx_description
1 polymer ?
#
loop_
_entity_poly.entity_id
_entity_poly.type
_entity_poly.pdbx_seq_one_letter_code
_entity_poly.pdbx_strand_id
1 'polypeptide(L)'
;RERPTWNESVRGEQRRDVLPAWLRSREALREQARWVFDHYRHVFAFHAVRTPVYAGTLAVRSPLGAVRLVGRAFRWVGDTDTRPVRAEAIRKADANEYLKLSKHRDGKARLRGTILAAACLCASLLFTALVLAGPTWALLLTLAGIVAGLGFVGAPEDRPVIGPSVVKPQVQKLTSHFVLRALGALGIAEINKAMTKGWGGKAFVAPITRDG
;
A
#
# COMPACT_ATOMS: atom_id res chain seq x y z
N ARG A 1 43.05 37.28 -18.47
CA ARG A 1 42.64 36.49 -17.28
C ARG A 1 43.28 35.13 -17.42
N GLU A 2 44.27 34.84 -16.58
CA GLU A 2 44.96 33.54 -16.54
C GLU A 2 43.96 32.45 -16.13
N ARG A 3 44.05 31.28 -16.76
CA ARG A 3 43.21 30.14 -16.39
C ARG A 3 43.80 29.51 -15.12
N PRO A 4 42.98 29.20 -14.10
CA PRO A 4 43.47 28.57 -12.88
C PRO A 4 44.21 27.27 -13.21
N THR A 5 45.30 27.01 -12.50
CA THR A 5 46.06 25.77 -12.66
C THR A 5 45.21 24.57 -12.20
N TRP A 6 45.49 23.37 -12.71
CA TRP A 6 44.75 22.15 -12.33
C TRP A 6 44.71 21.93 -10.81
N ASN A 7 45.78 22.29 -10.10
CA ASN A 7 45.84 22.21 -8.64
C ASN A 7 44.89 23.19 -7.95
N GLU A 8 44.77 24.43 -8.47
CA GLU A 8 43.85 25.43 -7.94
C GLU A 8 42.40 25.07 -8.23
N SER A 9 42.10 24.48 -9.39
CA SER A 9 40.76 24.02 -9.72
C SER A 9 40.32 22.88 -8.80
N VAL A 10 41.17 21.86 -8.60
CA VAL A 10 40.84 20.70 -7.76
C VAL A 10 40.73 21.05 -6.27
N ARG A 11 41.53 22.01 -5.78
CA ARG A 11 41.43 22.48 -4.38
C ARG A 11 40.18 23.33 -4.12
N GLY A 12 39.62 23.95 -5.15
CA GLY A 12 38.38 24.73 -5.05
C GLY A 12 37.10 23.90 -5.11
N GLU A 13 37.20 22.60 -5.39
CA GLU A 13 36.03 21.71 -5.51
C GLU A 13 35.52 21.25 -4.14
N GLN A 14 34.24 21.50 -3.84
CA GLN A 14 33.57 20.89 -2.70
C GLN A 14 33.28 19.42 -2.99
N ARG A 15 33.92 18.53 -2.24
CA ARG A 15 33.68 17.09 -2.32
C ARG A 15 32.33 16.77 -1.69
N ARG A 16 31.52 16.00 -2.42
CA ARG A 16 30.29 15.45 -1.87
C ARG A 16 30.61 14.41 -0.80
N ASP A 17 29.80 14.50 0.21
CA ASP A 17 29.84 13.69 1.39
C ASP A 17 29.40 12.24 1.10
N VAL A 18 30.28 11.27 1.37
CA VAL A 18 30.01 9.84 1.08
C VAL A 18 29.05 9.24 2.09
N LEU A 19 29.19 9.60 3.37
CA LEU A 19 28.28 9.18 4.43
C LEU A 19 27.22 10.26 4.67
N PRO A 20 25.99 9.87 5.04
CA PRO A 20 24.99 10.83 5.50
C PRO A 20 25.50 11.59 6.73
N ALA A 21 25.12 12.86 6.88
CA ALA A 21 25.53 13.69 8.02
C ALA A 21 25.19 13.05 9.37
N TRP A 22 24.04 12.37 9.46
CA TRP A 22 23.61 11.65 10.67
C TRP A 22 24.50 10.47 11.05
N LEU A 23 25.34 9.94 10.16
CA LEU A 23 26.24 8.81 10.44
C LEU A 23 27.66 9.24 10.86
N ARG A 24 27.97 10.54 10.80
CA ARG A 24 29.33 11.05 11.02
C ARG A 24 29.65 11.37 12.47
N SER A 25 28.65 11.66 13.29
CA SER A 25 28.86 12.00 14.70
C SER A 25 27.84 11.28 15.58
N ARG A 26 28.26 10.97 16.82
CA ARG A 26 27.36 10.37 17.82
C ARG A 26 26.20 11.29 18.17
N GLU A 27 26.41 12.60 18.08
CA GLU A 27 25.38 13.61 18.33
C GLU A 27 24.33 13.60 17.21
N ALA A 28 24.76 13.66 15.94
CA ALA A 28 23.86 13.59 14.80
C ALA A 28 23.11 12.25 14.72
N LEU A 29 23.76 11.14 15.09
CA LEU A 29 23.11 9.83 15.26
C LEU A 29 21.98 9.87 16.29
N ARG A 30 22.23 10.47 17.46
CA ARG A 30 21.23 10.57 18.54
C ARG A 30 20.06 11.47 18.15
N GLU A 31 20.32 12.58 17.48
CA GLU A 31 19.27 13.46 16.96
C GLU A 31 18.40 12.75 15.93
N GLN A 32 19.04 12.05 14.98
CA GLN A 32 18.32 11.27 13.99
C GLN A 32 17.49 10.15 14.63
N ALA A 33 18.04 9.43 15.61
CA ALA A 33 17.33 8.39 16.35
C ALA A 33 16.14 8.96 17.14
N ARG A 34 16.30 10.12 17.78
CA ARG A 34 15.22 10.83 18.48
C ARG A 34 14.11 11.22 17.50
N TRP A 35 14.45 11.76 16.35
CA TRP A 35 13.47 12.08 15.31
C TRP A 35 12.72 10.84 14.83
N VAL A 36 13.42 9.72 14.58
CA VAL A 36 12.80 8.45 14.16
C VAL A 36 11.84 7.95 15.22
N PHE A 37 12.26 7.97 16.49
CA PHE A 37 11.42 7.60 17.62
C PHE A 37 10.19 8.52 17.72
N ASP A 38 10.37 9.83 17.61
CA ASP A 38 9.28 10.80 17.67
C ASP A 38 8.30 10.69 16.50
N HIS A 39 8.79 10.25 15.33
CA HIS A 39 7.95 9.93 14.19
C HIS A 39 7.11 8.68 14.46
N TYR A 40 7.74 7.55 14.84
CA TYR A 40 7.02 6.30 15.04
C TYR A 40 6.13 6.30 16.28
N ARG A 41 6.49 7.02 17.36
CA ARG A 41 5.59 7.22 18.51
C ARG A 41 4.31 7.92 18.08
N HIS A 42 4.41 8.91 17.18
CA HIS A 42 3.25 9.64 16.69
C HIS A 42 2.36 8.73 15.82
N VAL A 43 2.96 7.98 14.89
CA VAL A 43 2.23 7.01 14.05
C VAL A 43 1.54 5.96 14.92
N PHE A 44 2.26 5.41 15.90
CA PHE A 44 1.70 4.44 16.85
C PHE A 44 0.55 5.04 17.65
N ALA A 45 0.74 6.19 18.30
CA ALA A 45 -0.29 6.85 19.09
C ALA A 45 -1.52 7.21 18.24
N PHE A 46 -1.31 7.72 17.02
CA PHE A 46 -2.37 8.06 16.08
C PHE A 46 -3.26 6.86 15.76
N HIS A 47 -2.66 5.70 15.51
CA HIS A 47 -3.39 4.48 15.22
C HIS A 47 -3.95 3.81 16.47
N ALA A 48 -3.24 3.83 17.60
CA ALA A 48 -3.70 3.29 18.86
C ALA A 48 -5.03 3.94 19.31
N VAL A 49 -5.12 5.27 19.22
CA VAL A 49 -6.36 6.01 19.51
C VAL A 49 -7.49 5.67 18.53
N ARG A 50 -7.16 5.32 17.27
CA ARG A 50 -8.14 4.95 16.24
C ARG A 50 -8.48 3.48 16.18
N THR A 51 -7.75 2.61 16.88
CA THR A 51 -7.99 1.16 16.93
C THR A 51 -9.46 0.83 17.23
N PRO A 52 -10.15 1.49 18.20
CA PRO A 52 -11.57 1.22 18.44
C PRO A 52 -12.47 1.56 17.25
N VAL A 53 -12.16 2.64 16.51
CA VAL A 53 -12.89 3.04 15.30
C VAL A 53 -12.69 2.03 14.17
N TYR A 54 -11.46 1.55 14.00
CA TYR A 54 -11.14 0.50 13.02
C TYR A 54 -11.84 -0.81 13.35
N ALA A 55 -11.80 -1.22 14.63
CA ALA A 55 -12.49 -2.41 15.12
C ALA A 55 -14.01 -2.30 14.93
N GLY A 56 -14.61 -1.17 15.30
CA GLY A 56 -16.05 -0.91 15.09
C GLY A 56 -16.44 -0.93 13.61
N THR A 57 -15.62 -0.33 12.74
CA THR A 57 -15.84 -0.34 11.29
C THR A 57 -15.80 -1.77 10.72
N LEU A 58 -14.84 -2.57 11.13
CA LEU A 58 -14.74 -3.98 10.73
C LEU A 58 -15.91 -4.81 11.28
N ALA A 59 -16.31 -4.58 12.53
CA ALA A 59 -17.46 -5.24 13.15
C ALA A 59 -18.75 -4.99 12.36
N VAL A 60 -19.04 -3.73 12.01
CA VAL A 60 -20.21 -3.36 11.19
C VAL A 60 -20.15 -3.98 9.79
N ARG A 61 -18.96 -4.12 9.19
CA ARG A 61 -18.78 -4.71 7.85
C ARG A 61 -18.79 -6.24 7.87
N SER A 62 -18.59 -6.86 9.03
CA SER A 62 -18.42 -8.31 9.16
C SER A 62 -19.61 -9.14 8.66
N PRO A 63 -20.90 -8.76 8.88
CA PRO A 63 -22.02 -9.55 8.37
C PRO A 63 -22.06 -9.57 6.84
N LEU A 64 -21.80 -8.42 6.21
CA LEU A 64 -21.73 -8.34 4.75
C LEU A 64 -20.56 -9.17 4.20
N GLY A 65 -19.42 -9.16 4.89
CA GLY A 65 -18.29 -10.02 4.60
C GLY A 65 -18.64 -11.51 4.65
N ALA A 66 -19.39 -11.92 5.67
CA ALA A 66 -19.87 -13.30 5.79
C ALA A 66 -20.77 -13.68 4.61
N VAL A 67 -21.75 -12.86 4.27
CA VAL A 67 -22.64 -13.10 3.11
C VAL A 67 -21.85 -13.19 1.81
N ARG A 68 -20.87 -12.30 1.59
CA ARG A 68 -20.01 -12.33 0.41
C ARG A 68 -19.13 -13.59 0.35
N LEU A 69 -18.55 -13.98 1.49
CA LEU A 69 -17.70 -15.17 1.60
C LEU A 69 -18.52 -16.43 1.31
N VAL A 70 -19.69 -16.57 1.91
CA VAL A 70 -20.63 -17.66 1.67
C VAL A 70 -21.05 -17.71 0.19
N GLY A 71 -21.42 -16.56 -0.39
CA GLY A 71 -21.75 -16.47 -1.82
C GLY A 71 -20.58 -16.87 -2.73
N ARG A 72 -19.34 -16.48 -2.40
CA ARG A 72 -18.13 -16.89 -3.12
C ARG A 72 -17.89 -18.40 -3.00
N ALA A 73 -18.08 -18.97 -1.80
CA ALA A 73 -17.95 -20.40 -1.58
C ALA A 73 -18.97 -21.20 -2.40
N PHE A 74 -20.25 -20.80 -2.40
CA PHE A 74 -21.27 -21.44 -3.23
C PHE A 74 -20.99 -21.31 -4.73
N ARG A 75 -20.51 -20.15 -5.19
CA ARG A 75 -20.10 -19.98 -6.60
C ARG A 75 -18.92 -20.86 -6.98
N TRP A 76 -17.93 -20.98 -6.10
CA TRP A 76 -16.75 -21.81 -6.28
C TRP A 76 -17.12 -23.30 -6.33
N VAL A 77 -17.91 -23.79 -5.38
CA VAL A 77 -18.40 -25.18 -5.38
C VAL A 77 -19.28 -25.44 -6.60
N GLY A 78 -20.16 -24.52 -6.95
CA GLY A 78 -21.08 -24.63 -8.09
C GLY A 78 -20.44 -24.48 -9.46
N ASP A 79 -19.15 -24.12 -9.53
CA ASP A 79 -18.41 -23.84 -10.76
C ASP A 79 -19.18 -22.89 -11.69
N THR A 80 -19.61 -21.75 -11.15
CA THR A 80 -20.50 -20.82 -11.87
C THR A 80 -19.88 -20.22 -13.13
N ASP A 81 -18.55 -20.17 -13.19
CA ASP A 81 -17.80 -19.55 -14.28
C ASP A 81 -17.93 -20.34 -15.59
N THR A 82 -18.26 -21.63 -15.52
CA THR A 82 -18.47 -22.49 -16.71
C THR A 82 -19.92 -22.49 -17.21
N ARG A 83 -20.82 -21.71 -16.59
CA ARG A 83 -22.22 -21.58 -17.03
C ARG A 83 -22.37 -21.13 -18.50
N PRO A 84 -21.62 -20.12 -19.00
CA PRO A 84 -21.77 -19.67 -20.39
C PRO A 84 -21.42 -20.75 -21.41
N VAL A 85 -20.40 -21.57 -21.12
CA VAL A 85 -19.96 -22.67 -22.00
C VAL A 85 -21.05 -23.74 -22.11
N ARG A 86 -21.70 -24.09 -20.99
CA ARG A 86 -22.84 -25.02 -21.02
C ARG A 86 -24.06 -24.45 -21.73
N ALA A 87 -24.31 -23.15 -21.57
CA ALA A 87 -25.39 -22.48 -22.28
C ALA A 87 -25.18 -22.52 -23.80
N GLU A 88 -23.93 -22.44 -24.28
CA GLU A 88 -23.61 -22.61 -25.70
C GLU A 88 -23.87 -24.03 -26.20
N ALA A 89 -23.47 -25.06 -25.45
CA ALA A 89 -23.77 -26.45 -25.82
C ALA A 89 -25.28 -26.72 -25.94
N ILE A 90 -26.08 -26.12 -25.04
CA ILE A 90 -27.56 -26.16 -25.11
C ILE A 90 -28.07 -25.45 -26.37
N ARG A 91 -27.56 -24.26 -26.69
CA ARG A 91 -27.94 -23.52 -27.91
C ARG A 91 -27.66 -24.30 -29.18
N LYS A 92 -26.56 -25.05 -29.22
CA LYS A 92 -26.18 -25.92 -30.34
C LYS A 92 -26.93 -27.25 -30.39
N ALA A 93 -27.78 -27.54 -29.41
CA ALA A 93 -28.43 -28.83 -29.22
C ALA A 93 -27.44 -30.03 -29.17
N ASP A 94 -26.18 -29.79 -28.74
CA ASP A 94 -25.18 -30.85 -28.58
C ASP A 94 -25.31 -31.51 -27.21
N ALA A 95 -26.13 -32.56 -27.16
CA ALA A 95 -26.35 -33.34 -25.94
C ALA A 95 -25.07 -34.03 -25.43
N ASN A 96 -24.17 -34.45 -26.33
CA ASN A 96 -22.95 -35.15 -25.96
C ASN A 96 -21.95 -34.20 -25.29
N GLU A 97 -21.78 -33.00 -25.85
CA GLU A 97 -20.96 -31.94 -25.25
C GLU A 97 -21.52 -31.53 -23.89
N TYR A 98 -22.85 -31.33 -23.79
CA TYR A 98 -23.49 -30.98 -22.52
C TYR A 98 -23.26 -32.04 -21.43
N LEU A 99 -23.46 -33.33 -21.73
CA LEU A 99 -23.26 -34.42 -20.76
C LEU A 99 -21.80 -34.51 -20.28
N LYS A 100 -20.81 -34.29 -21.16
CA LYS A 100 -19.38 -34.23 -20.78
C LYS A 100 -19.11 -33.08 -19.82
N LEU A 101 -19.60 -31.88 -20.15
CA LEU A 101 -19.43 -30.69 -19.30
C LEU A 101 -20.13 -30.84 -17.94
N SER A 102 -21.31 -31.47 -17.92
CA SER A 102 -22.04 -31.74 -16.67
C SER A 102 -21.28 -32.72 -15.76
N LYS A 103 -20.78 -33.84 -16.31
CA LYS A 103 -19.99 -34.82 -15.53
C LYS A 103 -18.73 -34.18 -14.93
N HIS A 104 -18.03 -33.35 -15.71
CA HIS A 104 -16.85 -32.63 -15.22
C HIS A 104 -17.17 -31.68 -14.06
N ARG A 105 -18.28 -30.94 -14.19
CA ARG A 105 -18.78 -30.06 -13.14
C ARG A 105 -19.15 -30.84 -11.88
N ASP A 106 -19.85 -31.97 -12.00
CA ASP A 106 -20.29 -32.77 -10.86
C ASP A 106 -19.08 -33.32 -10.08
N GLY A 107 -18.04 -33.77 -10.78
CA GLY A 107 -16.77 -34.18 -10.17
C GLY A 107 -16.10 -33.05 -9.37
N LYS A 108 -15.98 -31.86 -9.98
CA LYS A 108 -15.44 -30.66 -9.30
C LYS A 108 -16.30 -30.22 -8.12
N ALA A 109 -17.63 -30.19 -8.29
CA ALA A 109 -18.57 -29.76 -7.25
C ALA A 109 -18.53 -30.72 -6.06
N ARG A 110 -18.45 -32.04 -6.31
CA ARG A 110 -18.30 -33.05 -5.26
C ARG A 110 -16.98 -32.86 -4.50
N LEU A 111 -15.85 -32.73 -5.20
CA LEU A 111 -14.54 -32.52 -4.57
C LEU A 111 -14.47 -31.19 -3.81
N ARG A 112 -14.89 -30.08 -4.43
CA ARG A 112 -14.89 -28.76 -3.78
C ARG A 112 -15.85 -28.72 -2.59
N GLY A 113 -17.00 -29.39 -2.71
CA GLY A 113 -17.98 -29.55 -1.64
C GLY A 113 -17.43 -30.36 -0.47
N THR A 114 -16.74 -31.49 -0.72
CA THR A 114 -16.10 -32.27 0.35
C THR A 114 -14.95 -31.51 1.00
N ILE A 115 -14.12 -30.80 0.23
CA ILE A 115 -13.07 -29.93 0.77
C ILE A 115 -13.68 -28.85 1.67
N LEU A 116 -14.74 -28.17 1.21
CA LEU A 116 -15.40 -27.13 1.99
C LEU A 116 -16.03 -27.69 3.27
N ALA A 117 -16.74 -28.82 3.18
CA ALA A 117 -17.35 -29.47 4.33
C ALA A 117 -16.30 -29.93 5.35
N ALA A 118 -15.20 -30.53 4.90
CA ALA A 118 -14.08 -30.91 5.75
C ALA A 118 -13.43 -29.69 6.41
N ALA A 119 -13.20 -28.61 5.67
CA ALA A 119 -12.66 -27.37 6.21
C ALA A 119 -13.59 -26.75 7.28
N CYS A 120 -14.90 -26.70 7.02
CA CYS A 120 -15.89 -26.22 7.98
C CYS A 120 -15.95 -27.10 9.24
N LEU A 121 -15.89 -28.42 9.08
CA LEU A 121 -15.88 -29.35 10.21
C LEU A 121 -14.61 -29.16 11.06
N CYS A 122 -13.44 -29.15 10.43
CA CYS A 122 -12.17 -28.90 11.13
C CYS A 122 -12.18 -27.54 11.85
N ALA A 123 -12.59 -26.46 11.18
CA ALA A 123 -12.67 -25.15 11.80
C ALA A 123 -13.63 -25.11 13.00
N SER A 124 -14.78 -25.79 12.90
CA SER A 124 -15.76 -25.87 13.99
C SER A 124 -15.23 -26.66 15.18
N LEU A 125 -14.54 -27.79 14.93
CA LEU A 125 -13.91 -28.60 15.97
C LEU A 125 -12.79 -27.82 16.68
N LEU A 126 -11.91 -27.16 15.93
CA LEU A 126 -10.85 -26.30 16.50
C LEU A 126 -11.44 -25.15 17.33
N PHE A 127 -12.46 -24.48 16.81
CA PHE A 127 -13.12 -23.39 17.54
C PHE A 127 -13.79 -23.88 18.82
N THR A 128 -14.47 -25.03 18.77
CA THR A 128 -15.09 -25.65 19.95
C THR A 128 -14.05 -26.03 21.00
N ALA A 129 -12.94 -26.67 20.58
CA ALA A 129 -11.83 -26.99 21.48
C ALA A 129 -11.24 -25.74 22.13
N LEU A 130 -11.09 -24.64 21.37
CA LEU A 130 -10.61 -23.36 21.88
C LEU A 130 -11.57 -22.75 22.91
N VAL A 131 -12.89 -22.86 22.71
CA VAL A 131 -13.90 -22.37 23.66
C VAL A 131 -13.91 -23.18 24.95
N LEU A 132 -13.75 -24.51 24.86
CA LEU A 132 -13.88 -25.41 26.01
C LEU A 132 -12.60 -25.54 26.84
N ALA A 133 -11.43 -25.49 26.19
CA ALA A 133 -10.14 -25.79 26.83
C ALA A 133 -9.05 -24.75 26.55
N GLY A 134 -9.33 -23.78 25.69
CA GLY A 134 -8.35 -22.76 25.30
C GLY A 134 -8.25 -21.61 26.30
N PRO A 135 -7.11 -20.89 26.32
CA PRO A 135 -6.99 -19.70 27.13
C PRO A 135 -7.84 -18.56 26.55
N THR A 136 -8.46 -17.76 27.41
CA THR A 136 -9.39 -16.68 27.02
C THR A 136 -8.78 -15.69 26.04
N TRP A 137 -7.49 -15.36 26.17
CA TRP A 137 -6.81 -14.45 25.25
C TRP A 137 -6.75 -15.01 23.83
N ALA A 138 -6.58 -16.32 23.66
CA ALA A 138 -6.56 -16.94 22.34
C ALA A 138 -7.95 -16.92 21.71
N LEU A 139 -9.01 -17.18 22.49
CA LEU A 139 -10.39 -17.04 22.04
C LEU A 139 -10.70 -15.61 21.56
N LEU A 140 -10.30 -14.60 22.34
CA LEU A 140 -10.50 -13.19 21.96
C LEU A 140 -9.74 -12.83 20.68
N LEU A 141 -8.49 -13.27 20.52
CA LEU A 141 -7.72 -13.06 19.30
C LEU A 141 -8.34 -13.76 18.09
N THR A 142 -8.84 -14.99 18.25
CA THR A 142 -9.54 -15.72 17.19
C THR A 142 -10.82 -15.00 16.78
N LEU A 143 -11.64 -14.56 17.73
CA LEU A 143 -12.86 -13.79 17.44
C LEU A 143 -12.54 -12.46 16.77
N ALA A 144 -11.55 -11.72 17.27
CA ALA A 144 -11.09 -10.48 16.66
C ALA A 144 -10.59 -10.71 15.24
N GLY A 145 -9.84 -11.79 15.00
CA GLY A 145 -9.36 -12.19 13.67
C GLY A 145 -10.49 -12.54 12.71
N ILE A 146 -11.51 -13.29 13.16
CA ILE A 146 -12.69 -13.62 12.36
C ILE A 146 -13.44 -12.34 11.97
N VAL A 147 -13.73 -11.47 12.96
CA VAL A 147 -14.44 -10.21 12.72
C VAL A 147 -13.64 -9.30 11.80
N ALA A 148 -12.33 -9.18 12.00
CA ALA A 148 -11.46 -8.38 11.14
C ALA A 148 -11.40 -8.93 9.71
N GLY A 149 -11.21 -10.25 9.54
CA GLY A 149 -11.17 -10.89 8.24
C GLY A 149 -12.48 -10.77 7.47
N LEU A 150 -13.61 -11.01 8.13
CA LEU A 150 -14.93 -10.82 7.54
C LEU A 150 -15.18 -9.34 7.21
N GLY A 151 -14.90 -8.43 8.13
CA GLY A 151 -15.03 -6.99 7.92
C GLY A 151 -14.19 -6.49 6.73
N PHE A 152 -13.01 -7.08 6.53
CA PHE A 152 -12.14 -6.80 5.39
C PHE A 152 -12.72 -7.31 4.07
N VAL A 153 -13.21 -8.56 4.03
CA VAL A 153 -13.92 -9.12 2.84
C VAL A 153 -15.20 -8.33 2.52
N GLY A 154 -15.86 -7.80 3.55
CA GLY A 154 -17.04 -6.94 3.44
C GLY A 154 -16.74 -5.50 3.04
N ALA A 155 -15.48 -5.07 3.05
CA ALA A 155 -15.12 -3.68 2.77
C ALA A 155 -15.39 -3.31 1.29
N PRO A 156 -15.88 -2.08 1.03
CA PRO A 156 -15.87 -1.52 -0.32
C PRO A 156 -14.46 -1.04 -0.70
N GLU A 157 -14.12 -1.12 -1.99
CA GLU A 157 -12.77 -0.80 -2.49
C GLU A 157 -12.38 0.66 -2.25
N ASP A 158 -13.37 1.58 -2.32
CA ASP A 158 -13.13 3.02 -2.19
C ASP A 158 -13.06 3.56 -0.74
N ARG A 159 -13.29 2.71 0.28
CA ARG A 159 -13.28 3.15 1.70
C ARG A 159 -12.33 2.29 2.56
N PRO A 160 -11.01 2.55 2.47
CA PRO A 160 -10.03 1.83 3.27
C PRO A 160 -10.31 1.97 4.77
N VAL A 161 -10.04 0.91 5.53
CA VAL A 161 -10.29 0.89 6.98
C VAL A 161 -9.26 1.77 7.72
N ILE A 162 -8.02 1.81 7.23
CA ILE A 162 -6.91 2.55 7.84
C ILE A 162 -6.65 3.80 7.01
N GLY A 163 -6.82 4.97 7.62
CA GLY A 163 -6.49 6.26 7.00
C GLY A 163 -5.02 6.67 7.19
N PRO A 164 -4.51 7.63 6.40
CA PRO A 164 -3.15 8.13 6.55
C PRO A 164 -2.94 8.82 7.90
N SER A 165 -1.81 8.54 8.57
CA SER A 165 -1.40 9.19 9.82
C SER A 165 -0.79 10.57 9.60
N VAL A 166 -0.22 10.80 8.42
CA VAL A 166 0.41 12.07 8.05
C VAL A 166 -0.01 12.42 6.62
N VAL A 167 -0.49 13.64 6.44
CA VAL A 167 -0.71 14.20 5.10
C VAL A 167 0.63 14.72 4.61
N LYS A 168 1.17 14.10 3.54
CA LYS A 168 2.35 14.64 2.88
C LYS A 168 1.94 15.93 2.17
N PRO A 169 2.53 17.08 2.51
CA PRO A 169 2.20 18.30 1.80
C PRO A 169 2.71 18.14 0.36
N GLN A 170 1.82 18.32 -0.62
CA GLN A 170 2.13 18.29 -2.05
C GLN A 170 2.79 19.61 -2.43
N VAL A 171 3.99 19.86 -1.90
CA VAL A 171 4.76 21.05 -2.23
C VAL A 171 5.65 20.70 -3.41
N GLN A 172 5.46 21.40 -4.53
CA GLN A 172 6.35 21.28 -5.67
C GLN A 172 7.75 21.70 -5.24
N LYS A 173 8.75 20.84 -5.49
CA LYS A 173 10.15 21.15 -5.15
C LYS A 173 10.55 22.44 -5.87
N LEU A 174 11.08 23.41 -5.14
CA LEU A 174 11.63 24.63 -5.71
C LEU A 174 12.94 24.28 -6.43
N THR A 175 12.88 24.11 -7.75
CA THR A 175 14.05 23.81 -8.58
C THR A 175 14.65 25.09 -9.14
N SER A 176 15.92 25.02 -9.54
CA SER A 176 16.62 26.12 -10.22
C SER A 176 15.85 26.64 -11.43
N HIS A 177 15.16 25.77 -12.17
CA HIS A 177 14.32 26.16 -13.29
C HIS A 177 13.11 27.01 -12.86
N PHE A 178 12.45 26.70 -11.74
CA PHE A 178 11.36 27.54 -11.21
C PHE A 178 11.86 28.92 -10.78
N VAL A 179 13.06 28.99 -10.18
CA VAL A 179 13.70 30.27 -9.83
C VAL A 179 14.03 31.08 -11.08
N LEU A 180 14.62 30.48 -12.10
CA LEU A 180 14.92 31.16 -13.37
C LEU A 180 13.65 31.65 -14.08
N ARG A 181 12.58 30.85 -14.06
CA ARG A 181 11.29 31.25 -14.62
C ARG A 181 10.68 32.42 -13.85
N ALA A 182 10.74 32.41 -12.53
CA ALA A 182 10.27 33.50 -11.70
C ALA A 182 11.08 34.78 -11.94
N LEU A 183 12.41 34.69 -12.01
CA LEU A 183 13.29 35.83 -12.30
C LEU A 183 13.03 36.42 -13.69
N GLY A 184 12.78 35.58 -14.70
CA GLY A 184 12.40 36.06 -16.03
C GLY A 184 11.04 36.76 -16.05
N ALA A 185 10.07 36.27 -15.26
CA ALA A 185 8.74 36.86 -15.12
C ALA A 185 8.74 38.23 -14.40
N LEU A 186 9.75 38.52 -13.57
CA LEU A 186 9.91 39.84 -12.93
C LEU A 186 10.30 40.96 -13.91
N GLY A 187 10.68 40.63 -15.16
CA GLY A 187 10.84 41.62 -16.23
C GLY A 187 12.09 42.51 -16.13
N ILE A 188 13.06 42.18 -15.28
CA ILE A 188 14.28 42.98 -15.09
C ILE A 188 15.17 42.84 -16.34
N ALA A 189 15.33 43.94 -17.08
CA ALA A 189 15.93 43.96 -18.42
C ALA A 189 17.34 43.32 -18.47
N GLU A 190 18.22 43.64 -17.52
CA GLU A 190 19.58 43.09 -17.49
C GLU A 190 19.60 41.59 -17.14
N ILE A 191 18.67 41.12 -16.29
CA ILE A 191 18.54 39.69 -15.97
C ILE A 191 18.04 38.91 -17.18
N ASN A 192 17.03 39.42 -17.88
CA ASN A 192 16.51 38.81 -19.09
C ASN A 192 17.58 38.74 -20.19
N LYS A 193 18.34 39.83 -20.38
CA LYS A 193 19.48 39.87 -21.31
C LYS A 193 20.56 38.85 -20.94
N ALA A 194 20.86 38.68 -19.65
CA ALA A 194 21.78 37.65 -19.18
C ALA A 194 21.23 36.23 -19.42
N MET A 195 19.94 36.00 -19.19
CA MET A 195 19.27 34.72 -19.42
C MET A 195 19.30 34.31 -20.90
N THR A 196 19.02 35.23 -21.84
CA THR A 196 19.12 34.98 -23.28
C THR A 196 20.54 34.59 -23.70
N LYS A 197 21.55 35.07 -22.99
CA LYS A 197 22.97 34.71 -23.19
C LYS A 197 23.38 33.39 -22.52
N GLY A 198 22.42 32.60 -22.03
CA GLY A 198 22.66 31.29 -21.42
C GLY A 198 23.19 31.36 -19.99
N TRP A 199 23.02 32.47 -19.28
CA TRP A 199 23.46 32.61 -17.89
C TRP A 199 22.76 31.63 -16.95
N GLY A 200 21.49 31.32 -17.17
CA GLY A 200 20.70 30.47 -16.26
C GLY A 200 21.25 29.05 -16.06
N GLY A 201 21.83 28.44 -17.10
CA GLY A 201 22.48 27.12 -17.00
C GLY A 201 23.86 27.17 -16.32
N LYS A 202 24.44 28.37 -16.17
CA LYS A 202 25.74 28.63 -15.54
C LYS A 202 25.60 29.19 -14.11
N ALA A 203 24.43 29.72 -13.77
CA ALA A 203 24.15 30.35 -12.49
C ALA A 203 24.06 29.36 -11.32
N PHE A 204 23.70 28.10 -11.60
CA PHE A 204 23.58 27.05 -10.59
C PHE A 204 24.58 25.93 -10.86
N VAL A 205 25.56 25.75 -9.98
CA VAL A 205 26.59 24.69 -10.05
C VAL A 205 25.99 23.32 -9.66
N ALA A 206 24.92 23.32 -8.85
CA ALA A 206 24.11 22.15 -8.55
C ALA A 206 22.63 22.54 -8.43
N PRO A 207 21.68 21.60 -8.60
CA PRO A 207 20.27 21.88 -8.31
C PRO A 207 20.09 22.32 -6.86
N ILE A 208 19.26 23.34 -6.61
CA ILE A 208 18.88 23.72 -5.24
C ILE A 208 18.09 22.54 -4.66
N THR A 209 18.72 21.78 -3.77
CA THR A 209 18.08 20.75 -2.96
C THR A 209 18.08 21.23 -1.51
N ARG A 210 16.99 20.95 -0.79
CA ARG A 210 17.02 21.04 0.66
C ARG A 210 17.79 19.81 1.14
N ASP A 211 18.97 20.02 1.73
CA ASP A 211 19.67 18.95 2.44
C ASP A 211 18.75 18.50 3.58
N GLY A 212 18.41 17.21 3.55
CA GLY A 212 17.56 16.56 4.54
C GLY A 212 18.35 16.17 5.78
#